data_AF-A0A498DRT6-F1
#
_entry.id   AF-A0A498DRT6-F1
#
_cell.length_a   1.000
_cell.length_b   1.000
_cell.length_c   1.000
_cell.angle_alpha   90.00
_cell.angle_beta   90.00
_cell.angle_gamma   90.00
#
_symmetry.space_group_name_H-M   'P 1'
#
loop_
_entity.id
_entity.type
_entity.pdbx_description
1 polymer ?
#
loop_
_entity_poly.entity_id
_entity_poly.type
_entity_poly.pdbx_seq_one_letter_code
_entity_poly.pdbx_strand_id
1 'polypeptide(L)' 'MRISQLAARPGVPAITPRSYESAERAGAVAESAATEQRRCPFLDFVPRLDGPRLRLRVQAPPEGTALLAEVFGPPV' A
#
# COMPACT_ATOMS: atom_id res chain seq x y z
N MET A 1 -2.55 -16.49 10.21
CA MET A 1 -1.81 -17.38 9.29
C MET A 1 -1.05 -16.50 8.31
N ARG A 2 0.30 -16.43 8.40
CA ARG A 2 1.09 -15.59 7.49
C ARG A 2 1.36 -16.35 6.20
N ILE A 3 1.24 -15.73 5.03
CA ILE A 3 1.57 -16.34 3.72
C ILE A 3 3.02 -16.88 3.69
N SER A 4 3.93 -16.29 4.47
CA SER A 4 5.29 -16.80 4.68
C SER A 4 5.34 -18.21 5.29
N GLN A 5 4.29 -18.65 5.99
CA GLN A 5 4.18 -20.01 6.55
C GLN A 5 3.71 -21.05 5.52
N LEU A 6 3.16 -20.62 4.38
CA LEU A 6 2.77 -21.53 3.30
C LEU A 6 3.98 -22.11 2.56
N ALA A 7 5.08 -21.35 2.48
CA ALA A 7 6.32 -21.73 1.81
C ALA A 7 7.12 -22.82 2.56
N ALA A 8 6.80 -23.08 3.84
CA ALA A 8 7.46 -24.10 4.65
C ALA A 8 6.85 -25.52 4.50
N ARG A 9 5.82 -25.68 3.65
CA ARG A 9 5.22 -27.01 3.39
C ARG A 9 6.08 -27.78 2.38
N PRO A 10 6.55 -29.00 2.71
CA PRO A 10 7.27 -29.83 1.75
C PRO A 10 6.35 -30.14 0.55
N GLY A 11 6.81 -29.83 -0.66
CA GLY A 11 6.07 -30.05 -1.92
C GLY A 11 5.59 -28.79 -2.65
N VAL A 12 5.75 -27.58 -2.09
CA VAL A 12 5.60 -26.33 -2.85
C VAL A 12 6.95 -26.02 -3.51
N PRO A 13 7.04 -25.76 -4.83
CA PRO A 13 8.28 -25.35 -5.46
C PRO A 13 8.83 -24.14 -4.72
N ALA A 14 10.12 -24.14 -4.39
CA ALA A 14 10.80 -22.97 -3.83
C ALA A 14 10.81 -21.85 -4.88
N ILE A 15 9.67 -21.16 -5.05
CA ILE A 15 9.63 -19.82 -5.62
C ILE A 15 10.38 -18.97 -4.61
N THR A 16 11.63 -18.61 -4.94
CA THR A 16 12.47 -17.74 -4.13
C THR A 16 11.62 -16.56 -3.66
N PRO A 17 11.38 -16.36 -2.36
CA PRO A 17 10.56 -15.26 -1.89
C PRO A 17 11.20 -13.97 -2.37
N ARG A 18 10.53 -13.30 -3.32
CA ARG A 18 11.01 -12.07 -3.93
C ARG A 18 10.93 -10.99 -2.84
N SER A 19 12.08 -10.63 -2.27
CA SER A 19 12.37 -9.52 -1.34
C SER A 19 11.23 -9.04 -0.40
N TYR A 20 11.43 -9.16 0.92
CA TYR A 20 10.59 -8.59 1.98
C TYR A 20 10.48 -7.06 1.94
N GLU A 21 11.33 -6.37 1.17
CA GLU A 21 11.36 -4.91 1.06
C GLU A 21 9.99 -4.31 0.69
N SER A 22 9.24 -4.94 -0.23
CA SER A 22 7.91 -4.44 -0.62
C SER A 22 6.88 -4.59 0.49
N ALA A 23 7.00 -5.62 1.32
CA ALA A 23 6.13 -5.86 2.47
C ALA A 23 6.45 -4.87 3.61
N GLU A 24 7.73 -4.65 3.90
CA GLU A 24 8.16 -3.64 4.89
C GLU A 24 7.76 -2.23 4.46
N ARG A 25 7.98 -1.89 3.18
CA ARG A 25 7.54 -0.62 2.60
C ARG A 25 6.01 -0.47 2.64
N ALA A 26 5.26 -1.55 2.40
CA ALA A 26 3.80 -1.52 2.52
C ALA A 26 3.35 -1.24 3.96
N GLY A 27 4.04 -1.81 4.96
CA GLY A 27 3.79 -1.52 6.37
C GLY A 27 4.02 -0.05 6.71
N ALA A 28 5.17 0.49 6.33
CA ALA A 28 5.50 1.90 6.57
C ALA A 28 4.51 2.87 5.89
N VAL A 29 4.07 2.56 4.68
CA VAL A 29 3.05 3.34 3.97
C VAL A 29 1.69 3.24 4.67
N ALA A 30 1.30 2.06 5.16
CA ALA A 30 0.05 1.88 5.89
C ALA A 30 0.03 2.66 7.21
N GLU A 31 1.13 2.69 7.96
CA GLU A 31 1.25 3.50 9.18
C GLU A 31 1.13 5.00 8.91
N SER A 32 1.77 5.46 7.83
CA SER A 32 1.68 6.87 7.39
C SER A 32 0.24 7.21 6.99
N ALA A 33 -0.40 6.38 6.16
CA ALA A 33 -1.78 6.55 5.73
C ALA A 33 -2.76 6.59 6.91
N ALA A 34 -2.60 5.69 7.90
CA ALA A 34 -3.43 5.69 9.10
C ALA A 34 -3.26 6.97 9.94
N THR A 35 -2.05 7.54 9.98
CA THR A 35 -1.80 8.81 10.66
C THR A 35 -2.47 9.97 9.93
N GLU A 36 -2.36 10.03 8.61
CA GLU A 36 -3.04 11.07 7.84
C GLU A 36 -4.56 10.93 7.86
N GLN A 37 -5.10 9.72 7.78
CA GLN A 37 -6.54 9.52 7.85
C GLN A 37 -7.14 9.96 9.20
N ARG A 38 -6.39 9.86 10.31
CA ARG A 38 -6.83 10.43 11.60
C ARG A 38 -6.86 11.96 11.58
N ARG A 39 -5.93 12.61 10.87
CA ARG A 39 -5.86 14.07 10.74
C ARG A 39 -6.84 14.60 9.69
N CYS A 40 -7.09 13.83 8.65
CA CYS A 40 -7.93 14.15 7.50
C CYS A 40 -8.88 12.97 7.23
N PRO A 41 -9.99 12.84 7.98
CA PRO A 41 -10.90 11.69 7.88
C PRO A 41 -11.60 11.51 6.54
N PHE A 42 -11.60 12.54 5.69
CA PHE A 42 -12.17 12.51 4.35
C PHE A 42 -11.25 11.85 3.31
N LEU A 43 -9.99 11.60 3.67
CA LEU A 43 -9.05 10.90 2.80
C LEU A 43 -9.21 9.38 2.95
N ASP A 44 -9.18 8.69 1.82
CA ASP A 44 -9.14 7.23 1.75
C ASP A 44 -7.85 6.77 1.06
N PHE A 45 -7.26 5.70 1.58
CA PHE A 45 -5.94 5.20 1.17
C PHE A 45 -6.00 3.70 0.89
N VAL A 46 -5.64 3.30 -0.33
CA VAL A 46 -5.65 1.89 -0.75
C VAL A 46 -4.26 1.46 -1.22
N PRO A 47 -3.44 0.84 -0.35
CA PRO A 47 -2.17 0.25 -0.76
C PRO A 47 -2.42 -1.04 -1.57
N ARG A 48 -1.71 -1.19 -2.68
CA ARG A 48 -1.74 -2.38 -3.54
C ARG A 48 -0.33 -2.83 -3.87
N LEU A 49 -0.02 -4.09 -3.58
CA LEU A 49 1.18 -4.76 -4.05
C LEU A 49 0.95 -5.24 -5.49
N ASP A 50 1.86 -4.89 -6.40
CA ASP A 50 1.91 -5.35 -7.79
C ASP A 50 3.31 -5.90 -8.08
N GLY A 51 3.51 -7.17 -7.74
CA GLY A 51 4.82 -7.81 -7.76
C GLY A 51 5.81 -7.06 -6.87
N PRO A 52 6.95 -6.56 -7.40
CA PRO A 52 7.92 -5.79 -6.62
C PRO A 52 7.51 -4.35 -6.36
N ARG A 53 6.41 -3.87 -6.96
CA ARG A 53 5.98 -2.47 -6.84
C ARG A 53 4.88 -2.33 -5.79
N LEU A 54 4.94 -1.25 -5.02
CA LEU A 54 3.85 -0.80 -4.17
C LEU A 54 3.17 0.39 -4.86
N ARG A 55 1.86 0.31 -5.08
CA ARG A 55 1.02 1.42 -5.53
C ARG A 55 0.13 1.87 -4.38
N LEU A 56 0.09 3.18 -4.12
CA LEU A 56 -0.85 3.78 -3.20
C LEU A 56 -1.90 4.55 -4.01
N ARG A 57 -3.18 4.21 -3.86
CA ARG A 57 -4.27 5.07 -4.32
C ARG A 57 -4.68 5.97 -3.16
N VAL A 58 -4.80 7.27 -3.43
CA VAL A 58 -5.35 8.25 -2.50
C VAL A 58 -6.65 8.78 -3.10
N GLN A 59 -7.71 8.86 -2.30
CA GLN A 59 -9.02 9.35 -2.72
C GLN A 59 -9.51 10.40 -1.73
N ALA A 60 -10.28 11.36 -2.22
CA ALA A 60 -10.96 12.37 -1.45
C ALA A 60 -12.36 12.57 -2.04
N PRO A 61 -13.32 13.13 -1.27
CA PRO A 61 -14.55 13.64 -1.85
C PRO A 61 -14.24 14.79 -2.83
N PRO A 62 -15.20 15.19 -3.69
CA PRO A 62 -14.99 16.20 -4.74
C PRO A 62 -14.31 17.48 -4.24
N GLU A 63 -14.71 17.96 -3.06
CA GLU A 63 -14.20 19.15 -2.40
C GLU A 63 -12.69 19.07 -2.10
N GLY A 64 -12.16 17.86 -1.90
CA GLY A 64 -10.74 17.61 -1.64
C GLY A 64 -9.91 17.30 -2.90
N THR A 65 -10.51 17.27 -4.09
CA THR A 65 -9.81 16.87 -5.32
C THR A 65 -8.72 17.86 -5.72
N ALA A 66 -8.97 19.16 -5.53
CA ALA A 66 -7.98 20.20 -5.81
C ALA A 66 -6.73 20.07 -4.90
N LEU A 67 -6.96 19.77 -3.62
CA LEU A 67 -5.88 19.52 -2.66
C LEU A 67 -5.05 18.28 -3.05
N LEU A 68 -5.71 17.19 -3.48
CA LEU A 68 -4.97 16.02 -3.95
C LEU A 68 -4.14 16.31 -5.19
N ALA A 69 -4.65 17.12 -6.13
CA ALA A 69 -3.90 17.52 -7.32
C ALA A 69 -2.68 18.39 -6.98
N GLU A 70 -2.76 19.23 -5.94
CA GLU A 70 -1.65 20.03 -5.45
C GLU A 70 -0.55 19.16 -4.81
N VAL A 71 -0.94 18.17 -3.99
CA VAL A 71 0.02 17.34 -3.23
C VAL A 71 0.64 16.24 -4.10
N PHE A 72 -0.17 15.57 -4.94
CA PHE A 72 0.22 14.36 -5.67
C PHE A 72 0.36 14.58 -7.18
N GLY A 73 -0.01 15.76 -7.69
CA GLY A 73 -0.11 16.04 -9.12
C GLY A 73 -1.46 15.63 -9.71
N PRO A 74 -1.71 15.98 -10.99
CA PRO A 74 -2.96 15.65 -11.65
C PRO A 74 -3.17 14.13 -11.73
N PRO A 75 -4.43 13.65 -11.67
CA PRO A 75 -4.72 12.23 -11.82
C PRO A 75 -4.22 11.71 -13.17
N VAL A 76 -3.53 10.56 -13.13
CA VAL A 76 -3.01 9.82 -14.29
C VAL A 76 -3.97 8.74 -14.77
#